data_AF-A0A1V4RUU5-F1
#
_entry.id   AF-A0A1V4RUU5-F1
#
_cell.length_a   1.000
_cell.length_b   1.000
_cell.length_c   1.000
_cell.angle_alpha   90.00
_cell.angle_beta   90.00
_cell.angle_gamma   90.00
#
_symmetry.space_group_name_H-M   'P 1'
#
loop_
_entity.id
_entity.type
_entity.pdbx_description
1 polymer ?
#
loop_
_entity_poly.entity_id
_entity_poly.type
_entity_poly.pdbx_seq_one_letter_code
_entity_poly.pdbx_strand_id
1 'polypeptide(L)'
;VFSKSPINEASPANLTNSFQSGDHIYGFAYFSKPIKKQCKGRMRRDATKASVEMLVYLNDQYKNSMNPTLKNDLLNGKIFRIDIAPEPANMTAYTDPNLSWGMYGDTKEGPLLFSQILSDLDEGKTKVKIEIKACYAVIASGEFTIEGTDFDFYAQLMDGLKNAETKTVQMPKAKRNDPALEKEMKALLKASSNDAWKGEIKKVVIIDRDWFIVRHKLTGAILHRYIRAEVAVKKTDGCWLYHLVTFKQNYIGSKFDNTYWDGAGDRVKIPCENVK
;
A
#
# COMPACT_ATOMS: atom_id res chain seq x y z
N VAL A 1 -15.52 17.80 0.95
CA VAL A 1 -15.33 18.92 0.00
C VAL A 1 -14.28 18.53 -1.01
N PHE A 2 -14.30 19.12 -2.20
CA PHE A 2 -13.38 18.80 -3.28
C PHE A 2 -12.73 20.04 -3.89
N SER A 3 -11.61 19.86 -4.58
CA SER A 3 -10.85 20.92 -5.24
C SER A 3 -10.08 20.37 -6.44
N LYS A 4 -9.78 21.23 -7.41
CA LYS A 4 -8.88 20.92 -8.54
C LYS A 4 -7.39 20.96 -8.16
N SER A 5 -7.07 21.50 -7.00
CA SER A 5 -5.72 21.65 -6.46
C SER A 5 -5.64 21.19 -5.00
N PRO A 6 -4.42 20.89 -4.48
CA PRO A 6 -4.26 20.49 -3.09
C PRO A 6 -4.94 21.45 -2.11
N ILE A 7 -5.72 20.91 -1.19
CA ILE A 7 -6.47 21.70 -0.21
C ILE A 7 -5.58 21.98 1.00
N ASN A 8 -5.46 23.25 1.38
CA ASN A 8 -4.86 23.64 2.66
C ASN A 8 -5.87 23.39 3.79
N GLU A 9 -5.51 22.53 4.75
CA GLU A 9 -6.36 22.16 5.88
C GLU A 9 -6.78 23.35 6.75
N ALA A 10 -5.84 24.27 7.01
CA ALA A 10 -6.06 25.40 7.91
C ALA A 10 -6.90 26.51 7.25
N SER A 11 -6.90 26.58 5.93
CA SER A 11 -7.63 27.59 5.16
C SER A 11 -8.06 27.02 3.80
N PRO A 12 -9.12 26.19 3.77
CA PRO A 12 -9.61 25.60 2.52
C PRO A 12 -10.08 26.69 1.56
N ALA A 13 -9.57 26.67 0.33
CA ALA A 13 -9.91 27.62 -0.73
C ALA A 13 -10.07 26.87 -2.06
N ASN A 14 -10.64 27.54 -3.07
CA ASN A 14 -10.84 27.01 -4.42
C ASN A 14 -11.63 25.69 -4.48
N LEU A 15 -12.57 25.53 -3.54
CA LEU A 15 -13.41 24.35 -3.47
C LEU A 15 -14.41 24.35 -4.63
N THR A 16 -14.65 23.18 -5.23
CA THR A 16 -15.62 22.99 -6.29
C THR A 16 -16.25 21.60 -6.19
N ASN A 17 -17.48 21.47 -6.69
CA ASN A 17 -18.16 20.19 -6.90
C ASN A 17 -18.38 19.91 -8.40
N SER A 18 -17.73 20.68 -9.28
CA SER A 18 -17.83 20.55 -10.74
C SER A 18 -16.43 20.41 -11.33
N PHE A 19 -16.24 19.33 -12.08
CA PHE A 19 -15.00 18.94 -12.71
C PHE A 19 -15.24 18.66 -14.20
N GLN A 20 -14.18 18.76 -14.98
CA GLN A 20 -14.12 18.30 -16.36
C GLN A 20 -13.23 17.06 -16.43
N SER A 21 -13.42 16.21 -17.44
CA SER A 21 -12.45 15.17 -17.71
C SER A 21 -11.07 15.80 -17.97
N GLY A 22 -10.01 15.21 -17.40
CA GLY A 22 -8.68 15.80 -17.37
C GLY A 22 -8.36 16.64 -16.13
N ASP A 23 -9.35 17.00 -15.30
CA ASP A 23 -9.05 17.68 -14.03
C ASP A 23 -8.39 16.72 -13.03
N HIS A 24 -7.42 17.26 -12.28
CA HIS A 24 -7.00 16.65 -11.03
C HIS A 24 -8.06 16.86 -9.94
N ILE A 25 -8.21 15.88 -9.05
CA ILE A 25 -9.26 15.89 -8.05
C ILE A 25 -8.69 15.54 -6.67
N TYR A 26 -8.87 16.47 -5.73
CA TYR A 26 -8.50 16.34 -4.33
C TYR A 26 -9.74 16.43 -3.46
N GLY A 27 -9.81 15.64 -2.40
CA GLY A 27 -10.92 15.59 -1.47
C GLY A 27 -10.47 15.74 -0.02
N PHE A 28 -11.25 16.45 0.79
CA PHE A 28 -11.10 16.50 2.24
C PHE A 28 -12.43 16.06 2.90
N ALA A 29 -12.35 15.06 3.77
CA ALA A 29 -13.44 14.67 4.65
C ALA A 29 -13.24 15.29 6.03
N TYR A 30 -14.24 16.06 6.46
CA TYR A 30 -14.30 16.64 7.80
C TYR A 30 -15.24 15.82 8.66
N PHE A 31 -14.74 15.39 9.81
CA PHE A 31 -15.46 14.59 10.78
C PHE A 31 -15.90 15.46 11.96
N SER A 32 -17.14 15.29 12.40
CA SER A 32 -17.65 16.00 13.58
C SER A 32 -16.83 15.71 14.85
N LYS A 33 -16.26 14.50 14.95
CA LYS A 33 -15.42 14.02 16.05
C LYS A 33 -14.32 13.11 15.49
N PRO A 34 -13.21 12.91 16.24
CA PRO A 34 -12.25 11.86 15.92
C PRO A 34 -12.90 10.51 15.69
N ILE A 35 -12.43 9.75 14.73
CA ILE A 35 -13.02 8.46 14.33
C ILE A 35 -13.14 7.52 15.54
N LYS A 36 -12.13 7.47 16.41
CA LYS A 36 -12.22 6.74 17.71
C LYS A 36 -13.41 7.12 18.57
N LYS A 37 -13.70 8.42 18.66
CA LYS A 37 -14.81 8.93 19.48
C LYS A 37 -16.16 8.70 18.81
N GLN A 38 -16.20 8.52 17.49
CA GLN A 38 -17.42 8.17 16.76
C GLN A 38 -17.80 6.69 16.98
N CYS A 39 -16.81 5.81 17.04
CA CYS A 39 -16.97 4.37 17.24
C CYS A 39 -17.16 3.93 18.71
N LYS A 40 -18.06 4.59 19.45
CA LYS A 40 -18.27 4.35 20.89
C LYS A 40 -18.42 2.86 21.22
N GLY A 41 -17.44 2.30 21.94
CA GLY A 41 -17.41 0.90 22.37
C GLY A 41 -17.09 -0.13 21.28
N ARG A 42 -16.96 0.29 20.02
CA ARG A 42 -16.67 -0.60 18.87
C ARG A 42 -15.18 -0.65 18.50
N MET A 43 -14.39 0.26 19.05
CA MET A 43 -12.94 0.21 18.97
C MET A 43 -12.32 0.16 20.36
N ARG A 44 -11.23 -0.61 20.49
CA ARG A 44 -10.43 -0.61 21.73
C ARG A 44 -9.87 0.79 21.98
N ARG A 45 -9.79 1.17 23.26
CA ARG A 45 -9.26 2.50 23.66
C ARG A 45 -7.80 2.69 23.23
N ASP A 46 -7.02 1.61 23.23
CA ASP A 46 -5.62 1.56 22.85
C ASP A 46 -5.38 1.27 21.36
N ALA A 47 -6.42 1.24 20.53
CA ALA A 47 -6.27 0.99 19.11
C ALA A 47 -5.37 2.07 18.47
N THR A 48 -4.29 1.67 17.81
CA THR A 48 -3.38 2.59 17.08
C THR A 48 -3.69 2.65 15.59
N LYS A 49 -4.57 1.78 15.10
CA LYS A 49 -5.01 1.72 13.71
C LYS A 49 -6.45 1.21 13.58
N ALA A 50 -7.15 1.63 12.54
CA ALA A 50 -8.46 1.09 12.15
C ALA A 50 -8.69 1.26 10.65
N SER A 51 -9.36 0.29 10.04
CA SER A 51 -9.84 0.42 8.66
C SER A 51 -11.17 1.17 8.66
N VAL A 52 -11.32 2.10 7.73
CA VAL A 52 -12.61 2.71 7.38
C VAL A 52 -12.99 2.24 5.99
N GLU A 53 -14.28 2.15 5.72
CA GLU A 53 -14.79 1.77 4.41
C GLU A 53 -15.13 3.04 3.64
N MET A 54 -14.67 3.14 2.40
CA MET A 54 -14.95 4.25 1.49
C MET A 54 -15.76 3.71 0.32
N LEU A 55 -17.02 4.08 0.23
CA LEU A 55 -17.93 3.65 -0.83
C LEU A 55 -17.98 4.69 -1.92
N VAL A 56 -17.86 4.24 -3.17
CA VAL A 56 -17.91 5.07 -4.37
C VAL A 56 -19.17 4.71 -5.15
N TYR A 57 -19.95 5.74 -5.46
CA TYR A 57 -21.17 5.63 -6.26
C TYR A 57 -21.04 6.50 -7.52
N LEU A 58 -21.55 5.99 -8.63
CA LEU A 58 -21.69 6.70 -9.90
C LEU A 58 -23.18 6.79 -10.21
N ASN A 59 -23.71 8.00 -10.39
CA ASN A 59 -25.15 8.24 -10.62
C ASN A 59 -26.05 7.49 -9.62
N ASP A 60 -25.68 7.58 -8.34
CA ASP A 60 -26.32 6.89 -7.19
C ASP A 60 -26.27 5.35 -7.21
N GLN A 61 -25.61 4.75 -8.19
CA GLN A 61 -25.34 3.31 -8.24
C GLN A 61 -24.00 3.00 -7.58
N TYR A 62 -23.98 1.99 -6.72
CA TYR A 62 -22.73 1.52 -6.11
C TYR A 62 -21.77 1.02 -7.19
N LYS A 63 -20.54 1.53 -7.20
CA LYS A 63 -19.49 1.12 -8.14
C LYS A 63 -18.41 0.30 -7.45
N ASN A 64 -17.88 0.77 -6.32
CA ASN A 64 -16.79 0.09 -5.63
C ASN A 64 -16.66 0.53 -4.16
N SER A 65 -15.87 -0.22 -3.40
CA SER A 65 -15.47 0.08 -2.02
C SER A 65 -13.95 0.03 -1.89
N MET A 66 -13.38 0.90 -1.05
CA MET A 66 -11.97 0.89 -0.68
C MET A 66 -11.85 0.88 0.84
N ASN A 67 -10.77 0.31 1.39
CA ASN A 67 -10.63 0.11 2.83
C ASN A 67 -9.33 0.71 3.38
N PRO A 68 -9.14 2.04 3.33
CA PRO A 68 -7.96 2.67 3.89
C PRO A 68 -7.84 2.37 5.40
N THR A 69 -6.64 1.99 5.80
CA THR A 69 -6.27 1.84 7.21
C THR A 69 -5.64 3.12 7.71
N LEU A 70 -6.34 3.78 8.63
CA LEU A 70 -5.90 5.00 9.30
C LEU A 70 -5.17 4.63 10.58
N LYS A 71 -4.05 5.30 10.85
CA LYS A 71 -3.18 5.07 12.02
C LYS A 71 -2.97 6.36 12.79
N ASN A 72 -2.62 6.22 14.06
CA ASN A 72 -2.21 7.31 14.97
C ASN A 72 -2.99 8.61 14.75
N ASP A 73 -2.34 9.64 14.21
CA ASP A 73 -2.89 10.98 14.08
C ASP A 73 -4.10 11.04 13.17
N LEU A 74 -4.13 10.32 12.04
CA LEU A 74 -5.32 10.27 11.18
C LEU A 74 -6.51 9.60 11.89
N LEU A 75 -6.25 8.56 12.68
CA LEU A 75 -7.28 7.87 13.44
C LEU A 75 -7.82 8.73 14.62
N ASN A 76 -6.96 9.57 15.19
CA ASN A 76 -7.28 10.50 16.28
C ASN A 76 -7.74 11.88 15.79
N GLY A 77 -7.60 12.15 14.49
CA GLY A 77 -7.88 13.43 13.85
C GLY A 77 -9.34 13.57 13.42
N LYS A 78 -9.69 14.79 13.00
CA LYS A 78 -11.03 15.12 12.46
C LYS A 78 -11.02 15.30 10.95
N ILE A 79 -9.89 15.14 10.31
CA ILE A 79 -9.71 15.44 8.90
C ILE A 79 -9.05 14.25 8.25
N PHE A 80 -9.56 13.86 7.09
CA PHE A 80 -8.96 12.84 6.25
C PHE A 80 -8.83 13.39 4.83
N ARG A 81 -7.59 13.55 4.40
CA ARG A 81 -7.25 13.89 3.02
C ARG A 81 -7.45 12.67 2.13
N ILE A 82 -8.10 12.89 0.99
CA ILE A 82 -8.42 11.89 -0.01
C ILE A 82 -7.82 12.36 -1.32
N ASP A 83 -6.80 11.66 -1.79
CA ASP A 83 -6.32 11.85 -3.16
C ASP A 83 -7.18 10.98 -4.09
N ILE A 84 -7.99 11.63 -4.93
CA ILE A 84 -8.91 10.94 -5.86
C ILE A 84 -8.20 10.74 -7.20
N ALA A 85 -7.89 11.83 -7.89
CA ALA A 85 -7.08 11.82 -9.11
C ALA A 85 -6.02 12.93 -8.99
N PRO A 86 -5.07 12.81 -8.06
CA PRO A 86 -4.13 13.89 -7.78
C PRO A 86 -3.11 14.03 -8.91
N GLU A 87 -2.44 15.18 -8.98
CA GLU A 87 -1.16 15.28 -9.67
C GLU A 87 -0.16 14.34 -8.97
N PRO A 88 0.63 13.52 -9.70
CA PRO A 88 1.56 12.57 -9.08
C PRO A 88 2.56 13.21 -8.11
N ALA A 89 3.01 14.44 -8.40
CA ALA A 89 3.94 15.18 -7.55
C ALA A 89 3.33 15.64 -6.21
N ASN A 90 2.00 15.76 -6.14
CA ASN A 90 1.27 16.23 -4.96
C ASN A 90 0.59 15.10 -4.18
N MET A 91 0.73 13.85 -4.64
CA MET A 91 0.10 12.68 -4.03
C MET A 91 0.67 12.41 -2.62
N THR A 92 -0.24 12.22 -1.66
CA THR A 92 0.06 11.88 -0.26
C THR A 92 -0.39 10.49 0.14
N ALA A 93 -1.35 9.90 -0.58
CA ALA A 93 -1.97 8.63 -0.24
C ALA A 93 -0.98 7.47 0.03
N TYR A 94 0.19 7.49 -0.63
CA TYR A 94 1.22 6.44 -0.52
C TYR A 94 2.51 6.89 0.18
N THR A 95 2.57 8.14 0.65
CA THR A 95 3.72 8.69 1.40
C THR A 95 3.39 8.96 2.86
N ASP A 96 2.11 9.09 3.23
CA ASP A 96 1.70 9.33 4.61
C ASP A 96 1.90 8.07 5.47
N PRO A 97 2.78 8.10 6.50
CA PRO A 97 3.03 6.95 7.36
C PRO A 97 1.81 6.52 8.19
N ASN A 98 0.85 7.43 8.38
CA ASN A 98 -0.39 7.20 9.11
C ASN A 98 -1.51 6.62 8.24
N LEU A 99 -1.28 6.45 6.94
CA LEU A 99 -2.24 5.89 6.00
C LEU A 99 -1.67 4.63 5.35
N SER A 100 -2.52 3.66 5.04
CA SER A 100 -2.17 2.56 4.16
C SER A 100 -3.40 2.04 3.45
N TRP A 101 -3.21 1.64 2.19
CA TRP A 101 -4.26 1.18 1.29
C TRP A 101 -4.09 -0.31 1.00
N GLY A 102 -5.20 -1.01 0.79
CA GLY A 102 -5.20 -2.40 0.36
C GLY A 102 -4.98 -2.57 -1.14
N MET A 103 -5.10 -3.80 -1.60
CA MET A 103 -5.16 -4.16 -3.02
C MET A 103 -6.60 -4.56 -3.38
N TYR A 104 -7.06 -4.13 -4.54
CA TYR A 104 -8.30 -4.56 -5.17
C TYR A 104 -7.97 -5.24 -6.51
N GLY A 105 -7.97 -6.57 -6.53
CA GLY A 105 -7.34 -7.32 -7.61
C GLY A 105 -5.87 -6.93 -7.75
N ASP A 106 -5.47 -6.49 -8.94
CA ASP A 106 -4.10 -6.04 -9.25
C ASP A 106 -3.90 -4.52 -9.06
N THR A 107 -4.95 -3.78 -8.68
CA THR A 107 -4.89 -2.33 -8.49
C THR A 107 -4.84 -1.98 -7.01
N LYS A 108 -3.87 -1.17 -6.59
CA LYS A 108 -3.85 -0.63 -5.23
C LYS A 108 -5.01 0.35 -5.01
N GLU A 109 -5.69 0.23 -3.89
CA GLU A 109 -6.76 1.15 -3.51
C GLU A 109 -6.24 2.59 -3.32
N GLY A 110 -7.15 3.57 -3.27
CA GLY A 110 -6.83 4.98 -3.18
C GLY A 110 -6.76 5.62 -4.57
N PRO A 111 -5.80 6.52 -4.86
CA PRO A 111 -5.80 7.29 -6.11
C PRO A 111 -5.64 6.41 -7.37
N LEU A 112 -5.01 5.23 -7.28
CA LEU A 112 -4.92 4.33 -8.44
C LEU A 112 -6.29 3.73 -8.79
N LEU A 113 -7.01 3.21 -7.81
CA LEU A 113 -8.35 2.66 -8.03
C LEU A 113 -9.38 3.76 -8.37
N PHE A 114 -9.24 4.96 -7.81
CA PHE A 114 -10.06 6.10 -8.22
C PHE A 114 -9.83 6.47 -9.67
N SER A 115 -8.58 6.62 -10.11
CA SER A 115 -8.27 6.89 -11.52
C SER A 115 -8.77 5.78 -12.44
N GLN A 116 -8.69 4.51 -12.04
CA GLN A 116 -9.28 3.41 -12.80
C GLN A 116 -10.81 3.53 -12.91
N ILE A 117 -11.50 3.87 -11.81
CA ILE A 117 -12.95 4.08 -11.84
C ILE A 117 -13.31 5.25 -12.76
N LEU A 118 -12.51 6.32 -12.76
CA LEU A 118 -12.75 7.50 -13.59
C LEU A 118 -12.43 7.26 -15.07
N SER A 119 -11.44 6.41 -15.40
CA SER A 119 -11.15 6.05 -16.79
C SER A 119 -12.23 5.19 -17.44
N ASP A 120 -13.01 4.47 -16.63
CA ASP A 120 -14.11 3.62 -17.09
C ASP A 120 -15.42 4.42 -17.32
N LEU A 121 -15.40 5.75 -17.23
CA LEU A 121 -16.60 6.56 -17.43
C LEU A 121 -16.90 6.76 -18.91
N ASP A 122 -18.18 6.66 -19.25
CA ASP A 122 -18.69 7.04 -20.57
C ASP A 122 -18.67 8.57 -20.75
N GLU A 123 -18.73 9.02 -22.01
CA GLU A 123 -18.89 10.42 -22.34
C GLU A 123 -20.15 11.04 -21.70
N GLY A 124 -20.07 12.34 -21.41
CA GLY A 124 -21.14 13.09 -20.80
C GLY A 124 -20.87 13.37 -19.32
N LYS A 125 -21.95 13.42 -18.53
CA LYS A 125 -21.95 13.95 -17.16
C LYS A 125 -22.24 12.87 -16.15
N THR A 126 -21.31 12.63 -15.24
CA THR A 126 -21.43 11.63 -14.17
C THR A 126 -21.36 12.28 -12.79
N LYS A 127 -22.35 11.97 -11.94
CA LYS A 127 -22.30 12.31 -10.51
C LYS A 127 -21.49 11.25 -9.77
N VAL A 128 -20.44 11.67 -9.08
CA VAL A 128 -19.62 10.82 -8.22
C VAL A 128 -19.92 11.15 -6.76
N LYS A 129 -20.33 10.15 -5.99
CA LYS A 129 -20.52 10.28 -4.54
C LYS A 129 -19.56 9.37 -3.80
N ILE A 130 -18.94 9.91 -2.75
CA ILE A 130 -18.04 9.19 -1.86
C ILE A 130 -18.64 9.24 -0.46
N GLU A 131 -18.87 8.07 0.13
CA GLU A 131 -19.23 7.92 1.54
C GLU A 131 -18.08 7.28 2.31
N ILE A 132 -17.75 7.82 3.48
CA ILE A 132 -16.82 7.18 4.41
C ILE A 132 -17.63 6.62 5.56
N LYS A 133 -17.51 5.31 5.76
CA LYS A 133 -18.11 4.56 6.84
C LYS A 133 -17.06 4.15 7.86
N ALA A 134 -17.36 4.38 9.13
CA ALA A 134 -16.63 3.80 10.24
C ALA A 134 -17.63 3.18 11.19
N CYS A 135 -17.35 1.95 11.64
CA CYS A 135 -18.18 1.25 12.61
C CYS A 135 -19.66 1.17 12.18
N TYR A 136 -19.90 0.84 10.91
CA TYR A 136 -21.21 0.68 10.28
C TYR A 136 -22.06 1.94 10.14
N ALA A 137 -21.48 3.13 10.35
CA ALA A 137 -22.17 4.41 10.16
C ALA A 137 -21.41 5.27 9.14
N VAL A 138 -22.15 6.00 8.29
CA VAL A 138 -21.58 7.03 7.43
C VAL A 138 -21.13 8.19 8.32
N ILE A 139 -19.84 8.47 8.33
CA ILE A 139 -19.21 9.51 9.17
C ILE A 139 -18.81 10.76 8.37
N ALA A 140 -18.76 10.64 7.04
CA ALA A 140 -18.63 11.74 6.10
C ALA A 140 -19.20 11.32 4.74
N SER A 141 -19.73 12.27 3.99
CA SER A 141 -20.17 12.08 2.61
C SER A 141 -19.87 13.33 1.81
N GLY A 142 -19.59 13.17 0.52
CA GLY A 142 -19.48 14.28 -0.42
C GLY A 142 -19.78 13.81 -1.83
N GLU A 143 -20.27 14.71 -2.66
CA GLU A 143 -20.52 14.46 -4.07
C GLU A 143 -19.96 15.58 -4.94
N PHE A 144 -19.56 15.21 -6.15
CA PHE A 144 -19.20 16.12 -7.21
C PHE A 144 -19.70 15.57 -8.55
N THR A 145 -19.67 16.41 -9.57
CA THR A 145 -19.97 16.02 -10.94
C THR A 145 -18.72 16.19 -11.79
N ILE A 146 -18.47 15.21 -12.66
CA ILE A 146 -17.45 15.28 -13.70
C ILE A 146 -18.12 15.16 -15.07
N GLU A 147 -17.70 15.99 -16.01
CA GLU A 147 -18.25 16.04 -17.36
C GLU A 147 -17.14 16.07 -18.40
N GLY A 148 -17.29 15.34 -19.51
CA GLY A 148 -16.31 15.35 -20.58
C GLY A 148 -16.60 14.31 -21.64
N THR A 149 -15.81 14.34 -22.71
CA THR A 149 -15.93 13.42 -23.85
C THR A 149 -14.81 12.39 -23.92
N ASP A 150 -13.79 12.52 -23.07
CA ASP A 150 -12.62 11.65 -23.05
C ASP A 150 -12.07 11.52 -21.62
N PHE A 151 -12.04 10.29 -21.10
CA PHE A 151 -11.57 9.95 -19.76
C PHE A 151 -10.23 9.18 -19.77
N ASP A 152 -9.60 8.99 -20.94
CA ASP A 152 -8.31 8.29 -21.09
C ASP A 152 -7.18 8.98 -20.33
N PHE A 153 -7.32 10.28 -20.04
CA PHE A 153 -6.45 11.01 -19.14
C PHE A 153 -6.24 10.25 -17.81
N TYR A 154 -7.30 9.67 -17.23
CA TYR A 154 -7.19 8.99 -15.95
C TYR A 154 -6.46 7.64 -16.07
N ALA A 155 -6.58 6.96 -17.21
CA ALA A 155 -5.79 5.77 -17.50
C ALA A 155 -4.29 6.13 -17.60
N GLN A 156 -3.96 7.22 -18.30
CA GLN A 156 -2.57 7.73 -18.40
C GLN A 156 -2.03 8.20 -17.05
N LEU A 157 -2.88 8.84 -16.23
CA LEU A 157 -2.52 9.29 -14.90
C LEU A 157 -2.09 8.13 -14.00
N MET A 158 -2.69 6.94 -14.15
CA MET A 158 -2.31 5.76 -13.35
C MET A 158 -0.83 5.42 -13.46
N ASP A 159 -0.20 5.59 -14.63
CA ASP A 159 1.23 5.33 -14.78
C ASP A 159 2.07 6.35 -14.01
N GLY A 160 1.67 7.63 -14.04
CA GLY A 160 2.26 8.67 -13.20
C GLY A 160 2.15 8.35 -11.71
N LEU A 161 0.98 7.89 -11.26
CA LEU A 161 0.72 7.52 -9.87
C LEU A 161 1.51 6.28 -9.44
N LYS A 162 1.58 5.23 -10.26
CA LYS A 162 2.42 4.03 -10.00
C LYS A 162 3.89 4.40 -9.89
N ASN A 163 4.37 5.30 -10.75
CA ASN A 163 5.74 5.80 -10.70
C ASN A 163 6.00 6.60 -9.42
N ALA A 164 5.05 7.46 -9.01
CA ALA A 164 5.15 8.21 -7.76
C ALA A 164 5.09 7.29 -6.53
N GLU A 165 4.26 6.25 -6.54
CA GLU A 165 4.23 5.21 -5.52
C GLU A 165 5.57 4.49 -5.41
N THR A 166 6.13 4.06 -6.55
CA THR A 166 7.41 3.35 -6.60
C THR A 166 8.51 4.16 -5.92
N LYS A 167 8.51 5.48 -6.07
CA LYS A 167 9.50 6.38 -5.43
C LYS A 167 9.48 6.34 -3.89
N THR A 168 8.39 5.89 -3.28
CA THR A 168 8.23 5.80 -1.83
C THR A 168 8.75 4.48 -1.26
N VAL A 169 9.01 3.49 -2.10
CA VAL A 169 9.50 2.18 -1.68
C VAL A 169 10.91 2.32 -1.07
N GLN A 170 11.08 1.82 0.14
CA GLN A 170 12.33 1.84 0.89
C GLN A 170 12.69 0.44 1.35
N MET A 171 13.99 0.19 1.54
CA MET A 171 14.43 -1.00 2.26
C MET A 171 13.86 -0.98 3.69
N PRO A 172 13.31 -2.10 4.18
CA PRO A 172 12.86 -2.15 5.56
C PRO A 172 14.04 -2.11 6.53
N LYS A 173 13.76 -1.76 7.78
CA LYS A 173 14.75 -1.88 8.86
C LYS A 173 14.95 -3.36 9.19
N ALA A 174 16.21 -3.75 9.37
CA ALA A 174 16.57 -5.08 9.84
C ALA A 174 15.95 -5.33 11.22
N LYS A 175 15.28 -6.47 11.38
CA LYS A 175 14.80 -6.93 12.70
C LYS A 175 15.83 -7.78 13.43
N ARG A 176 16.89 -8.19 12.74
CA ARG A 176 18.06 -8.91 13.24
C ARG A 176 19.28 -8.42 12.45
N ASN A 177 20.34 -8.06 13.15
CA ASN A 177 21.62 -7.74 12.53
C ASN A 177 22.53 -8.97 12.62
N ASP A 178 22.70 -9.68 11.50
CA ASP A 178 23.50 -10.90 11.42
C ASP A 178 24.28 -10.93 10.09
N PRO A 179 25.41 -10.22 9.99
CA PRO A 179 26.14 -10.06 8.74
C PRO A 179 26.66 -11.38 8.16
N ALA A 180 26.91 -12.38 9.01
CA ALA A 180 27.35 -13.70 8.57
C ALA A 180 26.22 -14.41 7.84
N LEU A 181 25.02 -14.44 8.42
CA LEU A 181 23.84 -15.02 7.81
C LEU A 181 23.42 -14.26 6.55
N GLU A 182 23.47 -12.93 6.55
CA GLU A 182 23.18 -12.12 5.35
C GLU A 182 24.14 -12.43 4.19
N LYS A 183 25.43 -12.65 4.49
CA LYS A 183 26.44 -13.05 3.51
C LYS A 183 26.16 -14.45 2.95
N GLU A 184 25.78 -15.39 3.82
CA GLU A 184 25.37 -16.74 3.42
C GLU A 184 24.14 -16.71 2.51
N MET A 185 23.09 -15.99 2.91
CA MET A 185 21.87 -15.78 2.12
C MET A 185 22.19 -15.21 0.73
N LYS A 186 23.02 -14.17 0.67
CA LYS A 186 23.46 -13.58 -0.60
C LYS A 186 24.20 -14.58 -1.49
N ALA A 187 25.03 -15.45 -0.91
CA ALA A 187 25.73 -16.48 -1.65
C ALA A 187 24.77 -17.55 -2.21
N LEU A 188 23.80 -18.00 -1.40
CA LEU A 188 22.78 -18.97 -1.83
C LEU A 188 21.95 -18.45 -3.01
N LEU A 189 21.52 -17.19 -2.94
CA LEU A 189 20.75 -16.57 -4.03
C LEU A 189 21.59 -16.44 -5.31
N LYS A 190 22.88 -16.08 -5.20
CA LYS A 190 23.78 -16.02 -6.36
C LYS A 190 24.04 -17.38 -7.01
N ALA A 191 24.09 -18.45 -6.20
CA ALA A 191 24.30 -19.81 -6.68
C ALA A 191 23.02 -20.43 -7.27
N SER A 192 21.86 -19.81 -7.03
CA SER A 192 20.57 -20.27 -7.56
C SER A 192 20.47 -20.03 -9.07
N SER A 193 19.86 -20.97 -9.77
CA SER A 193 19.49 -20.84 -11.19
C SER A 193 18.21 -20.02 -11.42
N ASN A 194 17.54 -19.55 -10.35
CA ASN A 194 16.27 -18.86 -10.45
C ASN A 194 16.43 -17.43 -11.04
N ASP A 195 15.60 -17.10 -12.03
CA ASP A 195 15.60 -15.83 -12.74
C ASP A 195 15.37 -14.60 -11.85
N ALA A 196 14.75 -14.77 -10.68
CA ALA A 196 14.61 -13.73 -9.68
C ALA A 196 15.97 -13.14 -9.28
N TRP A 197 17.00 -13.98 -9.19
CA TRP A 197 18.32 -13.64 -8.68
C TRP A 197 19.35 -13.34 -9.77
N LYS A 198 18.97 -13.45 -11.06
CA LYS A 198 19.77 -12.97 -12.19
C LYS A 198 19.92 -11.45 -12.11
N GLY A 199 21.08 -10.98 -11.66
CA GLY A 199 21.41 -9.57 -11.48
C GLY A 199 22.42 -9.34 -10.35
N GLU A 200 22.67 -8.08 -10.01
CA GLU A 200 23.51 -7.71 -8.88
C GLU A 200 22.66 -7.69 -7.59
N ILE A 201 22.82 -8.69 -6.73
CA ILE A 201 22.22 -8.66 -5.39
C ILE A 201 22.89 -7.54 -4.58
N LYS A 202 22.19 -6.43 -4.38
CA LYS A 202 22.70 -5.25 -3.68
C LYS A 202 22.69 -5.46 -2.18
N LYS A 203 21.53 -5.82 -1.64
CA LYS A 203 21.29 -5.88 -0.19
C LYS A 203 20.36 -7.01 0.19
N VAL A 204 20.60 -7.60 1.36
CA VAL A 204 19.72 -8.56 2.03
C VAL A 204 19.45 -7.98 3.42
N VAL A 205 18.19 -7.93 3.83
CA VAL A 205 17.78 -7.44 5.16
C VAL A 205 16.92 -8.49 5.83
N ILE A 206 17.35 -8.99 6.99
CA ILE A 206 16.57 -9.96 7.75
C ILE A 206 15.39 -9.24 8.42
N ILE A 207 14.17 -9.67 8.11
CA ILE A 207 12.92 -9.07 8.61
C ILE A 207 12.24 -9.88 9.71
N ASP A 208 12.78 -11.04 10.04
CA ASP A 208 12.39 -11.85 11.19
C ASP A 208 13.39 -11.62 12.34
N ARG A 209 12.90 -11.59 13.59
CA ARG A 209 13.77 -11.39 14.76
C ARG A 209 14.63 -12.62 15.05
N ASP A 210 14.07 -13.80 14.79
CA ASP A 210 14.73 -15.08 14.98
C ASP A 210 14.14 -16.12 14.02
N TRP A 211 14.72 -17.32 14.03
CA TRP A 211 14.21 -18.47 13.31
C TRP A 211 12.86 -18.94 13.85
N PHE A 212 11.94 -19.23 12.94
CA PHE A 212 10.66 -19.87 13.25
C PHE A 212 10.76 -21.38 13.12
N ILE A 213 10.42 -22.11 14.19
CA ILE A 213 10.43 -23.57 14.18
C ILE A 213 9.08 -24.09 13.67
N VAL A 214 9.14 -24.95 12.66
CA VAL A 214 7.97 -25.66 12.14
C VAL A 214 7.98 -27.09 12.68
N ARG A 215 6.86 -27.50 13.25
CA ARG A 215 6.66 -28.83 13.83
C ARG A 215 5.57 -29.59 13.09
N HIS A 216 5.70 -30.90 13.04
CA HIS A 216 4.64 -31.78 12.56
C HIS A 216 3.41 -31.64 13.48
N LYS A 217 2.23 -31.39 12.89
CA LYS A 217 1.03 -31.01 13.65
C LYS A 217 0.58 -32.08 14.65
N LEU A 218 0.78 -33.36 14.34
CA LEU A 218 0.31 -34.47 15.17
C LEU A 218 1.34 -34.91 16.22
N THR A 219 2.61 -34.96 15.83
CA THR A 219 3.67 -35.56 16.67
C THR A 219 4.51 -34.54 17.42
N GLY A 220 4.41 -33.25 17.05
CA GLY A 220 5.26 -32.19 17.61
C GLY A 220 6.73 -32.26 17.18
N ALA A 221 7.11 -33.25 16.36
CA ALA A 221 8.46 -33.42 15.85
C ALA A 221 8.90 -32.17 15.07
N ILE A 222 10.13 -31.71 15.30
CA ILE A 222 10.70 -30.59 14.56
C ILE A 222 10.97 -31.05 13.13
N LEU A 223 10.46 -30.28 12.16
CA LEU A 223 10.67 -30.55 10.73
C LEU A 223 11.81 -29.69 10.17
N HIS A 224 11.69 -28.38 10.36
CA HIS A 224 12.66 -27.41 9.90
C HIS A 224 12.49 -26.12 10.70
N ARG A 225 13.42 -25.19 10.47
CA ARG A 225 13.24 -23.80 10.82
C ARG A 225 13.37 -22.91 9.60
N TYR A 226 12.75 -21.74 9.63
CA TYR A 226 12.88 -20.76 8.56
C TYR A 226 13.11 -19.35 9.10
N ILE A 227 13.70 -18.51 8.28
CA ILE A 227 13.87 -17.07 8.53
C ILE A 227 13.67 -16.33 7.21
N ARG A 228 13.06 -15.15 7.26
CA ARG A 228 12.76 -14.35 6.06
C ARG A 228 13.60 -13.09 5.99
N ALA A 229 13.93 -12.73 4.77
CA ALA A 229 14.63 -11.52 4.41
C ALA A 229 13.93 -10.78 3.27
N GLU A 230 14.34 -9.55 3.08
CA GLU A 230 13.98 -8.66 1.99
C GLU A 230 15.22 -8.44 1.16
N VAL A 231 15.12 -8.63 -0.16
CA VAL A 231 16.29 -8.68 -1.03
C VAL A 231 16.17 -7.67 -2.16
N ALA A 232 17.14 -6.76 -2.24
CA ALA A 232 17.25 -5.83 -3.35
C ALA A 232 18.20 -6.37 -4.43
N VAL A 233 17.69 -6.47 -5.66
CA VAL A 233 18.45 -6.94 -6.84
C VAL A 233 18.42 -5.86 -7.91
N LYS A 234 19.59 -5.45 -8.39
CA LYS A 234 19.73 -4.57 -9.55
C LYS A 234 19.80 -5.41 -10.83
N LYS A 235 18.88 -5.15 -11.75
CA LYS A 235 18.78 -5.76 -13.08
C LYS A 235 18.96 -4.69 -14.16
N THR A 236 18.89 -5.07 -15.42
CA THR A 236 19.00 -4.16 -16.56
C THR A 236 17.87 -3.13 -16.62
N ASP A 237 16.69 -3.48 -16.11
CA ASP A 237 15.47 -2.66 -16.11
C ASP A 237 15.26 -1.86 -14.80
N GLY A 238 16.23 -1.89 -13.88
CA GLY A 238 16.21 -1.14 -12.64
C GLY A 238 16.47 -1.98 -11.39
N CYS A 239 16.14 -1.44 -10.22
CA CYS A 239 16.25 -2.13 -8.94
C CYS A 239 14.89 -2.70 -8.51
N TRP A 240 14.92 -3.92 -8.00
CA TRP A 240 13.75 -4.67 -7.56
C TRP A 240 13.93 -5.09 -6.09
N LEU A 241 12.88 -4.90 -5.29
CA LEU A 241 12.79 -5.41 -3.93
C LEU A 241 11.91 -6.66 -3.93
N TYR A 242 12.48 -7.78 -3.51
CA TYR A 242 11.78 -9.06 -3.36
C TYR A 242 11.37 -9.23 -1.90
N HIS A 243 10.07 -9.44 -1.70
CA HIS A 243 9.48 -9.59 -0.39
C HIS A 243 9.53 -11.03 0.11
N LEU A 244 9.56 -11.19 1.45
CA LEU A 244 9.41 -12.49 2.13
C LEU A 244 10.32 -13.62 1.57
N VAL A 245 11.55 -13.29 1.21
CA VAL A 245 12.52 -14.27 0.72
C VAL A 245 12.87 -15.22 1.87
N THR A 246 12.47 -16.48 1.73
CA THR A 246 12.50 -17.48 2.79
C THR A 246 13.73 -18.35 2.67
N PHE A 247 14.47 -18.47 3.77
CA PHE A 247 15.60 -19.37 3.94
C PHE A 247 15.25 -20.42 4.98
N LYS A 248 15.61 -21.68 4.73
CA LYS A 248 15.25 -22.82 5.57
C LYS A 248 16.48 -23.63 5.97
N GLN A 249 16.33 -24.32 7.09
CA GLN A 249 17.23 -25.38 7.53
C GLN A 249 16.40 -26.57 8.03
N ASN A 250 16.61 -27.74 7.44
CA ASN A 250 15.93 -28.97 7.86
C ASN A 250 16.49 -29.49 9.18
N TYR A 251 15.63 -30.07 10.01
CA TYR A 251 16.06 -30.75 11.22
C TYR A 251 16.40 -32.21 10.91
N ILE A 252 17.63 -32.60 11.18
CA ILE A 252 18.15 -33.94 10.86
C ILE A 252 18.29 -34.81 12.13
N GLY A 253 17.42 -34.57 13.12
CA GLY A 253 17.32 -35.38 14.34
C GLY A 253 18.12 -34.88 15.55
N SER A 254 19.30 -34.27 15.34
CA SER A 254 20.12 -33.71 16.42
C SER A 254 20.46 -32.23 16.24
N LYS A 255 20.50 -31.76 14.99
CA LYS A 255 20.83 -30.38 14.61
C LYS A 255 20.03 -29.95 13.39
N PHE A 256 20.11 -28.66 13.10
CA PHE A 256 19.68 -28.11 11.81
C PHE A 256 20.82 -28.23 10.80
N ASP A 257 20.49 -28.62 9.58
CA ASP A 257 21.44 -28.72 8.47
C ASP A 257 21.71 -27.34 7.82
N ASN A 258 22.49 -27.31 6.74
CA ASN A 258 22.85 -26.11 6.00
C ASN A 258 21.63 -25.31 5.53
N THR A 259 21.81 -23.99 5.46
CA THR A 259 20.76 -23.09 4.96
C THR A 259 20.58 -23.27 3.46
N TYR A 260 19.34 -23.26 3.01
CA TYR A 260 18.99 -23.18 1.60
C TYR A 260 17.87 -22.15 1.38
N TRP A 261 17.83 -21.58 0.18
CA TRP A 261 16.72 -20.73 -0.23
C TRP A 261 15.52 -21.59 -0.63
N ASP A 262 14.34 -21.25 -0.12
CA ASP A 262 13.10 -22.02 -0.30
C ASP A 262 12.09 -21.34 -1.22
N GLY A 263 11.98 -20.02 -1.15
CA GLY A 263 11.00 -19.27 -1.92
C GLY A 263 11.08 -17.76 -1.71
N ALA A 264 10.30 -17.01 -2.47
CA ALA A 264 10.12 -15.57 -2.32
C ALA A 264 8.65 -15.21 -2.55
N GLY A 265 8.22 -14.12 -1.94
CA GLY A 265 6.93 -13.49 -2.20
C GLY A 265 6.95 -12.67 -3.49
N ASP A 266 6.08 -11.66 -3.52
CA ASP A 266 6.00 -10.69 -4.59
C ASP A 266 7.26 -9.82 -4.66
N ARG A 267 7.36 -9.04 -5.75
CA ARG A 267 8.42 -8.07 -5.94
C ARG A 267 7.84 -6.75 -6.40
N VAL A 268 8.48 -5.67 -5.99
CA VAL A 268 8.16 -4.31 -6.41
C VAL A 268 9.40 -3.62 -6.96
N LYS A 269 9.22 -2.62 -7.82
CA LYS A 269 10.31 -1.72 -8.18
C LYS A 269 10.69 -0.89 -6.95
N ILE A 270 11.97 -0.63 -6.80
CA ILE A 270 12.51 0.26 -5.78
C ILE A 270 13.51 1.22 -6.46
N PRO A 271 13.50 2.53 -6.15
CA PRO A 271 14.53 3.43 -6.63
C PRO A 271 15.89 2.92 -6.17
N CYS A 272 16.86 2.86 -7.09
CA CYS A 272 18.16 2.28 -6.76
C CYS A 272 18.89 3.05 -5.64
N GLU A 273 18.63 4.36 -5.52
CA GLU A 273 19.09 5.23 -4.45
C GLU A 273 18.47 4.92 -3.07
N ASN A 274 17.34 4.20 -3.03
CA ASN A 274 16.70 3.74 -1.80
C ASN A 274 17.23 2.38 -1.34
N VAL A 275 18.13 1.75 -2.11
CA VAL A 275 18.83 0.52 -1.73
C VAL A 275 20.06 0.89 -0.89
N LYS A 276 19.81 1.37 0.34
CA LYS A 276 20.83 1.74 1.34
C LYS A 276 20.77 0.80 2.51
#